data_AF-F8E850-F1
#
_entry.id   AF-F8E850-F1
#
_cell.length_a   1.000
_cell.length_b   1.000
_cell.length_c   1.000
_cell.angle_alpha   90.00
_cell.angle_beta   90.00
_cell.angle_gamma   90.00
#
_symmetry.space_group_name_H-M   'P 1'
#
loop_
_entity.id
_entity.type
_entity.pdbx_description
1 polymer ?
#
loop_
_entity_poly.entity_id
_entity_poly.type
_entity_poly.pdbx_seq_one_letter_code
_entity_poly.pdbx_strand_id
1 'polypeptide(L)'
;MRKFLLLFIVAALTMLFAGTVSAITIKGAQVDAESAKCISCHEDQVVAPKGIEQWSHSAHAKNGIGCLSCHTAEKGDFDAMNHHGQYVAKQPTPKDCAMCHPQEVEENTKSKHAYPFWLYANADRSVFSPIIGTKQGCESCHNISAMWPDGSVGECDVCHSKHTFDVKQARHPNTCGECHLGPDHPQREIYYESKHGNIFRANEAKINLDYDSSEVDGIPLPSPVCTTCHMDDVPGVKGTHNVSARLAWESQAPWSYRTIWFEEELGTWQEKNERMKRVCRSCHAPDFVGDYFMMYDLVNLQYNEIRRQFVKWAKLYVKEGLIKPLKETTVDGHTKTYSGTVINASWYTKASELLYNSWHHEGRRFRMGAAMQAPDYVQWHGIWELQHNLQEMIAWGAERGVEEAKKIYESDSPTKFFTYKIYDVPGGLYSLTTKEQNDTPMLYKVIPNYWKKVKANVKAAYDQGLITRETWERWLARYNNKDKYLGKDYPDNKVFKAYKKRKDMELADPNGPLKKVINLDLPSESPFAEKEK
;
A
#
# COMPACT_ATOMS: atom_id res chain seq x y z
N MET A 1 -22.43 -8.27 69.73
CA MET A 1 -23.54 -8.80 68.90
C MET A 1 -24.30 -7.72 68.11
N ARG A 2 -24.69 -6.57 68.70
CA ARG A 2 -25.45 -5.51 67.98
C ARG A 2 -24.74 -4.86 66.78
N LYS A 3 -23.41 -4.71 66.80
CA LYS A 3 -22.63 -4.13 65.67
C LYS A 3 -22.48 -5.08 64.47
N PHE A 4 -22.46 -6.40 64.71
CA PHE A 4 -22.38 -7.41 63.63
C PHE A 4 -23.71 -7.57 62.89
N LEU A 5 -24.84 -7.38 63.59
CA LEU A 5 -26.16 -7.44 62.99
C LEU A 5 -26.44 -6.25 62.05
N LEU A 6 -25.96 -5.04 62.39
CA LEU A 6 -26.07 -3.86 61.52
C LEU A 6 -25.22 -3.98 60.24
N LEU A 7 -24.00 -4.53 60.34
CA LEU A 7 -23.14 -4.75 59.17
C LEU A 7 -23.71 -5.80 58.21
N PHE A 8 -24.37 -6.85 58.73
CA PHE A 8 -25.06 -7.84 57.91
C PHE A 8 -26.30 -7.27 57.21
N ILE A 9 -27.06 -6.41 57.89
CA ILE A 9 -28.25 -5.77 57.33
C ILE A 9 -27.87 -4.73 56.27
N VAL A 10 -26.79 -3.97 56.48
CA VAL A 10 -26.27 -3.02 55.48
C VAL A 10 -25.71 -3.76 54.26
N ALA A 11 -24.96 -4.87 54.45
CA ALA A 11 -24.47 -5.70 53.35
C ALA A 11 -25.61 -6.37 52.56
N ALA A 12 -26.66 -6.83 53.24
CA ALA A 12 -27.86 -7.39 52.59
C ALA A 12 -28.69 -6.33 51.86
N LEU A 13 -28.78 -5.09 52.40
CA LEU A 13 -29.45 -3.96 51.74
C LEU A 13 -28.66 -3.43 50.54
N THR A 14 -27.32 -3.49 50.55
CA THR A 14 -26.50 -3.18 49.36
C THR A 14 -26.60 -4.26 48.28
N MET A 15 -26.84 -5.53 48.64
CA MET A 15 -27.13 -6.59 47.66
C MET A 15 -28.56 -6.52 47.10
N LEU A 16 -29.52 -5.95 47.83
CA LEU A 16 -30.91 -5.75 47.38
C LEU A 16 -31.10 -4.54 46.45
N PHE A 17 -30.08 -3.68 46.30
CA PHE A 17 -30.07 -2.56 45.36
C PHE A 17 -29.12 -2.76 44.17
N ALA A 18 -28.65 -3.99 43.94
CA ALA A 18 -28.23 -4.40 42.60
C ALA A 18 -29.53 -4.53 41.78
N GLY A 19 -30.00 -3.40 41.23
CA GLY A 19 -31.13 -3.38 40.33
C GLY A 19 -30.92 -4.45 39.27
N THR A 20 -31.79 -5.45 39.26
CA THR A 20 -31.88 -6.40 38.16
C THR A 20 -32.22 -5.59 36.92
N VAL A 21 -31.21 -5.23 36.13
CA VAL A 21 -31.42 -4.79 34.76
C VAL A 21 -32.01 -6.01 34.07
N SER A 22 -33.33 -6.07 33.99
CA SER A 22 -34.03 -7.17 33.36
C SER A 22 -33.63 -7.19 31.89
N ALA A 23 -32.71 -8.09 31.53
CA ALA A 23 -32.34 -8.31 30.15
C ALA A 23 -33.57 -8.85 29.39
N ILE A 24 -33.85 -8.27 28.23
CA ILE A 24 -34.93 -8.68 27.34
C ILE A 24 -34.30 -9.41 26.16
N THR A 25 -34.86 -10.57 25.83
CA THR A 25 -34.43 -11.34 24.66
C THR A 25 -35.12 -10.81 23.40
N ILE A 26 -34.35 -10.24 22.48
CA ILE A 26 -34.83 -9.82 21.15
C ILE A 26 -33.88 -10.38 20.09
N LYS A 27 -34.44 -11.03 19.06
CA LYS A 27 -33.67 -11.67 17.97
C LYS A 27 -32.57 -12.63 18.46
N GLY A 28 -32.79 -13.27 19.61
CA GLY A 28 -31.84 -14.20 20.23
C GLY A 28 -30.70 -13.54 21.02
N ALA A 29 -30.66 -12.21 21.10
CA ALA A 29 -29.71 -11.44 21.90
C ALA A 29 -30.36 -10.96 23.21
N GLN A 30 -29.59 -10.95 24.31
CA GLN A 30 -30.02 -10.38 25.59
C GLN A 30 -29.61 -8.91 25.64
N VAL A 31 -30.55 -7.97 25.67
CA VAL A 31 -30.27 -6.53 25.71
C VAL A 31 -30.99 -5.84 26.86
N ASP A 32 -30.54 -4.65 27.23
CA ASP A 32 -31.27 -3.83 28.20
C ASP A 32 -32.65 -3.40 27.67
N ALA A 33 -33.55 -3.05 28.59
CA ALA A 33 -34.93 -2.73 28.26
C ALA A 33 -35.09 -1.48 27.38
N GLU A 34 -34.14 -0.53 27.41
CA GLU A 34 -34.20 0.67 26.58
C GLU A 34 -33.74 0.35 25.16
N SER A 35 -32.62 -0.37 24.99
CA SER A 35 -32.20 -0.89 23.67
C SER A 35 -33.27 -1.77 23.03
N ALA A 36 -34.00 -2.57 23.83
CA ALA A 36 -35.10 -3.38 23.34
C ALA A 36 -36.22 -2.55 22.70
N LYS A 37 -36.57 -1.39 23.29
CA LYS A 37 -37.55 -0.45 22.71
C LYS A 37 -37.05 0.13 21.40
N CYS A 38 -35.76 0.48 21.32
CA CYS A 38 -35.15 0.97 20.08
C CYS A 38 -35.32 -0.05 18.96
N ILE A 39 -34.97 -1.31 19.22
CA ILE A 39 -35.05 -2.40 18.24
C ILE A 39 -36.49 -2.61 17.78
N SER A 40 -37.43 -2.84 18.70
CA SER A 40 -38.82 -3.10 18.35
C SER A 40 -39.45 -1.94 17.57
N CYS A 41 -39.25 -0.69 18.02
CA CYS A 41 -39.80 0.47 17.33
C CYS A 41 -39.22 0.62 15.92
N HIS A 42 -37.90 0.48 15.76
CA HIS A 42 -37.27 0.59 14.44
C HIS A 42 -37.67 -0.55 13.49
N GLU A 43 -37.90 -1.77 14.00
CA GLU A 43 -38.45 -2.85 13.18
C GLU A 43 -39.90 -2.58 12.78
N ASP A 44 -40.75 -2.23 13.74
CA ASP A 44 -42.18 -1.97 13.52
C ASP A 44 -42.42 -0.80 12.56
N GLN A 45 -41.56 0.23 12.63
CA GLN A 45 -41.62 1.41 11.77
C GLN A 45 -40.77 1.27 10.49
N VAL A 46 -40.09 0.13 10.29
CA VAL A 46 -39.24 -0.14 9.13
C VAL A 46 -38.12 0.90 8.96
N VAL A 47 -37.53 1.32 10.07
CA VAL A 47 -36.41 2.28 10.12
C VAL A 47 -35.10 1.51 10.29
N ALA A 48 -34.28 1.49 9.24
CA ALA A 48 -32.99 0.76 9.20
C ALA A 48 -33.06 -0.73 9.64
N PRO A 49 -34.07 -1.52 9.19
CA PRO A 49 -34.26 -2.90 9.65
C PRO A 49 -33.06 -3.81 9.33
N LYS A 50 -32.31 -3.50 8.27
CA LYS A 50 -31.08 -4.23 7.93
C LYS A 50 -29.91 -3.96 8.87
N GLY A 51 -29.83 -2.76 9.46
CA GLY A 51 -28.85 -2.47 10.50
C GLY A 51 -29.11 -3.32 11.74
N ILE A 52 -30.38 -3.47 12.13
CA ILE A 52 -30.80 -4.34 13.23
C ILE A 52 -30.53 -5.81 12.92
N GLU A 53 -30.85 -6.26 11.71
CA GLU A 53 -30.55 -7.62 11.29
C GLU A 53 -29.03 -7.90 11.34
N GLN A 54 -28.20 -7.00 10.80
CA GLN A 54 -26.74 -7.10 10.87
C GLN A 54 -26.24 -7.15 12.32
N TRP A 55 -26.70 -6.22 13.16
CA TRP A 55 -26.37 -6.19 14.59
C TRP A 55 -26.73 -7.52 15.26
N SER A 56 -27.91 -8.07 15.02
CA SER A 56 -28.36 -9.31 15.68
C SER A 56 -27.46 -10.53 15.42
N HIS A 57 -26.68 -10.51 14.32
CA HIS A 57 -25.70 -11.55 14.00
C HIS A 57 -24.28 -11.25 14.49
N SER A 58 -24.03 -10.03 14.99
CA SER A 58 -22.71 -9.56 15.44
C SER A 58 -22.25 -10.21 16.75
N ALA A 59 -20.95 -10.12 17.03
CA ALA A 59 -20.40 -10.47 18.34
C ALA A 59 -20.93 -9.53 19.44
N HIS A 60 -21.19 -8.26 19.13
CA HIS A 60 -21.76 -7.29 20.07
C HIS A 60 -23.13 -7.74 20.59
N ALA A 61 -24.05 -8.13 19.71
CA ALA A 61 -25.37 -8.61 20.13
C ALA A 61 -25.29 -9.90 20.97
N LYS A 62 -24.41 -10.84 20.58
CA LYS A 62 -24.18 -12.08 21.33
C LYS A 62 -23.65 -11.83 22.74
N ASN A 63 -22.93 -10.72 22.95
CA ASN A 63 -22.39 -10.29 24.24
C ASN A 63 -23.27 -9.24 24.94
N GLY A 64 -24.49 -9.01 24.45
CA GLY A 64 -25.47 -8.12 25.05
C GLY A 64 -25.21 -6.63 24.93
N ILE A 65 -24.34 -6.23 23.98
CA ILE A 65 -24.10 -4.83 23.64
C ILE A 65 -25.24 -4.36 22.72
N GLY A 66 -26.17 -3.58 23.30
CA GLY A 66 -27.35 -3.06 22.64
C GLY A 66 -27.10 -1.73 21.90
N CYS A 67 -28.14 -1.19 21.26
CA CYS A 67 -28.04 0.04 20.47
C CYS A 67 -27.51 1.22 21.30
N LEU A 68 -28.03 1.37 22.52
CA LEU A 68 -27.66 2.49 23.39
C LEU A 68 -26.25 2.36 23.96
N SER A 69 -25.65 1.17 23.96
CA SER A 69 -24.24 1.03 24.36
C SER A 69 -23.28 1.84 23.49
N CYS A 70 -23.65 2.10 22.22
CA CYS A 70 -22.87 2.94 21.31
C CYS A 70 -23.57 4.27 21.00
N HIS A 71 -24.91 4.30 21.01
CA HIS A 71 -25.69 5.47 20.62
C HIS A 71 -26.19 6.32 21.79
N THR A 72 -25.79 6.08 23.04
CA THR A 72 -26.12 7.00 24.12
C THR A 72 -25.37 8.32 23.94
N ALA A 73 -26.07 9.45 24.08
CA ALA A 73 -25.45 10.77 24.10
C ALA A 73 -26.03 11.63 25.23
N GLU A 74 -25.25 12.61 25.66
CA GLU A 74 -25.71 13.70 26.49
C GLU A 74 -26.24 14.85 25.62
N LYS A 75 -27.13 15.69 26.16
CA LYS A 75 -27.73 16.83 25.44
C LYS A 75 -26.69 17.80 24.83
N GLY A 76 -25.50 17.86 25.42
CA GLY A 76 -24.41 18.75 25.00
C GLY A 76 -23.49 18.18 23.93
N ASP A 77 -23.59 16.88 23.61
CA ASP A 77 -22.70 16.25 22.63
C ASP A 77 -22.99 16.78 21.23
N PHE A 78 -21.93 16.88 20.41
CA PHE A 78 -22.00 17.53 19.10
C PHE A 78 -22.92 16.81 18.11
N ASP A 79 -23.13 15.50 18.32
CA ASP A 79 -23.95 14.63 17.49
C ASP A 79 -25.26 14.19 18.17
N ALA A 80 -25.57 14.76 19.35
CA ALA A 80 -26.75 14.41 20.12
C ALA A 80 -28.06 14.78 19.38
N MET A 81 -29.00 13.84 19.38
CA MET A 81 -30.37 14.03 18.91
C MET A 81 -31.35 13.70 20.02
N ASN A 82 -32.32 14.58 20.28
CA ASN A 82 -33.49 14.16 21.04
C ASN A 82 -34.34 13.23 20.16
N HIS A 83 -34.49 11.98 20.59
CA HIS A 83 -35.27 10.96 19.93
C HIS A 83 -36.21 10.33 20.95
N HIS A 84 -37.50 10.67 20.86
CA HIS A 84 -38.55 10.17 21.77
C HIS A 84 -38.27 10.39 23.27
N GLY A 85 -37.65 11.52 23.63
CA GLY A 85 -37.38 11.88 25.02
C GLY A 85 -36.04 11.38 25.58
N GLN A 86 -35.26 10.67 24.77
CA GLN A 86 -33.88 10.27 25.07
C GLN A 86 -32.91 11.01 24.14
N TYR A 87 -31.68 11.24 24.59
CA TYR A 87 -30.63 11.77 23.74
C TYR A 87 -29.81 10.63 23.18
N VAL A 88 -29.66 10.59 21.85
CA VAL A 88 -28.91 9.57 21.13
C VAL A 88 -27.85 10.19 20.23
N ALA A 89 -26.67 9.56 20.21
CA ALA A 89 -25.55 9.87 19.34
C ALA A 89 -25.90 9.45 17.91
N LYS A 90 -25.87 10.39 16.96
CA LYS A 90 -26.07 10.08 15.53
C LYS A 90 -24.85 9.38 14.94
N GLN A 91 -23.67 9.65 15.48
CA GLN A 91 -22.38 9.24 14.93
C GLN A 91 -21.48 8.79 16.07
N PRO A 92 -21.58 7.52 16.50
CA PRO A 92 -20.63 6.96 17.46
C PRO A 92 -19.20 7.15 16.96
N THR A 93 -18.33 7.66 17.82
CA THR A 93 -16.94 7.99 17.50
C THR A 93 -15.99 6.97 18.13
N PRO A 94 -14.67 7.03 17.85
CA PRO A 94 -13.69 6.22 18.57
C PRO A 94 -13.73 6.41 20.10
N LYS A 95 -14.23 7.54 20.61
CA LYS A 95 -14.41 7.76 22.05
C LYS A 95 -15.42 6.78 22.65
N ASP A 96 -16.51 6.50 21.94
CA ASP A 96 -17.52 5.54 22.37
C ASP A 96 -16.96 4.11 22.32
N CYS A 97 -16.19 3.80 21.26
CA CYS A 97 -15.49 2.52 21.16
C CYS A 97 -14.50 2.31 22.30
N ALA A 98 -13.78 3.36 22.72
CA ALA A 98 -12.75 3.31 23.76
C ALA A 98 -13.29 2.96 25.16
N MET A 99 -14.61 3.02 25.38
CA MET A 99 -15.21 2.52 26.63
C MET A 99 -14.93 1.03 26.86
N CYS A 100 -14.86 0.25 25.78
CA CYS A 100 -14.59 -1.20 25.81
C CYS A 100 -13.26 -1.57 25.13
N HIS A 101 -12.83 -0.79 24.13
CA HIS A 101 -11.64 -1.05 23.30
C HIS A 101 -10.59 0.07 23.43
N PRO A 102 -10.13 0.43 24.64
CA PRO A 102 -9.22 1.56 24.84
C PRO A 102 -7.86 1.32 24.17
N GLN A 103 -7.39 0.06 24.14
CA GLN A 103 -6.10 -0.30 23.55
C GLN A 103 -6.13 -0.10 22.03
N GLU A 104 -7.13 -0.66 21.34
CA GLU A 104 -7.23 -0.58 19.88
C GLU A 104 -7.38 0.86 19.40
N VAL A 105 -8.17 1.66 20.12
CA VAL A 105 -8.32 3.09 19.85
C VAL A 105 -7.00 3.82 20.06
N GLU A 106 -6.31 3.62 21.18
CA GLU A 106 -5.00 4.24 21.42
C GLU A 106 -3.99 3.87 20.32
N GLU A 107 -3.87 2.58 19.99
CA GLU A 107 -2.96 2.11 18.95
C GLU A 107 -3.28 2.72 17.58
N ASN A 108 -4.56 2.83 17.21
CA ASN A 108 -4.97 3.48 15.97
C ASN A 108 -4.55 4.96 15.94
N THR A 109 -4.67 5.70 17.05
CA THR A 109 -4.25 7.12 17.12
C THR A 109 -2.75 7.33 16.87
N LYS A 110 -1.95 6.28 17.09
CA LYS A 110 -0.49 6.27 16.82
C LYS A 110 -0.14 5.87 15.39
N SER A 111 -1.12 5.43 14.62
CA SER A 111 -0.98 5.07 13.21
C SER A 111 -0.94 6.29 12.31
N LYS A 112 -0.32 6.17 11.13
CA LYS A 112 -0.53 7.11 10.04
C LYS A 112 -1.98 7.21 9.57
N HIS A 113 -2.82 6.19 9.82
CA HIS A 113 -4.25 6.27 9.55
C HIS A 113 -5.00 7.27 10.43
N ALA A 114 -4.41 7.73 11.56
CA ALA A 114 -4.98 8.80 12.36
C ALA A 114 -4.68 10.21 11.81
N TYR A 115 -3.92 10.33 10.71
CA TYR A 115 -3.47 11.63 10.20
C TYR A 115 -3.94 11.85 8.76
N PRO A 116 -4.58 12.99 8.46
CA PRO A 116 -5.07 13.31 7.12
C PRO A 116 -3.94 13.80 6.19
N PHE A 117 -2.84 13.04 6.08
CA PHE A 117 -1.59 13.41 5.40
C PHE A 117 -1.81 14.00 3.99
N TRP A 118 -2.87 13.58 3.28
CA TRP A 118 -3.24 14.07 1.96
C TRP A 118 -4.33 15.14 1.92
N LEU A 119 -5.21 15.19 2.93
CA LEU A 119 -6.28 16.19 3.00
C LEU A 119 -5.75 17.56 3.45
N TYR A 120 -4.59 17.65 4.08
CA TYR A 120 -3.93 18.94 4.36
C TYR A 120 -3.57 19.73 3.08
N ALA A 121 -3.46 19.06 1.93
CA ALA A 121 -3.26 19.71 0.63
C ALA A 121 -4.57 19.97 -0.13
N ASN A 122 -5.75 19.83 0.49
CA ASN A 122 -7.06 20.00 -0.15
C ASN A 122 -7.17 21.34 -0.91
N ALA A 123 -6.67 22.42 -0.31
CA ALA A 123 -6.68 23.75 -0.92
C ALA A 123 -5.84 23.83 -2.20
N ASP A 124 -4.73 23.08 -2.29
CA ASP A 124 -3.94 23.04 -3.52
C ASP A 124 -4.59 22.12 -4.54
N ARG A 125 -5.06 20.94 -4.10
CA ARG A 125 -5.74 20.00 -5.00
C ARG A 125 -6.97 20.62 -5.69
N SER A 126 -7.68 21.54 -5.04
CA SER A 126 -8.85 22.21 -5.62
C SER A 126 -8.56 23.07 -6.85
N VAL A 127 -7.30 23.38 -7.13
CA VAL A 127 -6.89 24.05 -8.38
C VAL A 127 -7.11 23.14 -9.60
N PHE A 128 -7.09 21.82 -9.43
CA PHE A 128 -7.33 20.86 -10.52
C PHE A 128 -8.61 20.04 -10.33
N SER A 129 -8.90 19.59 -9.10
CA SER A 129 -10.06 18.76 -8.81
C SER A 129 -11.17 19.58 -8.15
N PRO A 130 -12.39 19.65 -8.73
CA PRO A 130 -13.51 20.31 -8.06
C PRO A 130 -13.73 19.76 -6.64
N ILE A 131 -14.04 20.64 -5.69
CA ILE A 131 -14.19 20.29 -4.27
C ILE A 131 -15.18 19.13 -4.07
N ILE A 132 -16.29 19.11 -4.81
CA ILE A 132 -17.27 18.03 -4.71
C ILE A 132 -16.71 16.66 -5.08
N GLY A 133 -15.78 16.60 -6.03
CA GLY A 133 -15.06 15.37 -6.38
C GLY A 133 -14.09 14.95 -5.28
N THR A 134 -13.45 15.90 -4.60
CA THR A 134 -12.61 15.61 -3.42
C THR A 134 -13.45 15.03 -2.28
N LYS A 135 -14.64 15.61 -2.02
CA LYS A 135 -15.57 15.12 -0.99
C LYS A 135 -16.09 13.70 -1.26
N GLN A 136 -16.42 13.39 -2.51
CA GLN A 136 -16.96 12.08 -2.85
C GLN A 136 -15.89 11.01 -3.08
N GLY A 137 -14.68 11.38 -3.50
CA GLY A 137 -13.60 10.44 -3.80
C GLY A 137 -12.57 10.33 -2.69
N CYS A 138 -11.88 11.44 -2.39
CA CYS A 138 -10.73 11.44 -1.48
C CYS A 138 -11.16 11.28 -0.02
N GLU A 139 -12.17 12.05 0.40
CA GLU A 139 -12.65 12.03 1.78
C GLU A 139 -13.23 10.66 2.12
N SER A 140 -13.90 9.96 1.18
CA SER A 140 -14.42 8.61 1.40
C SER A 140 -13.34 7.61 1.86
N CYS A 141 -12.13 7.67 1.30
CA CYS A 141 -11.01 6.82 1.73
C CYS A 141 -10.25 7.38 2.94
N HIS A 142 -10.12 8.70 3.03
CA HIS A 142 -9.29 9.36 4.05
C HIS A 142 -10.04 9.75 5.32
N ASN A 143 -11.36 9.57 5.40
CA ASN A 143 -12.13 9.81 6.61
C ASN A 143 -11.80 8.81 7.74
N ILE A 144 -11.02 7.76 7.46
CA ILE A 144 -10.39 6.93 8.50
C ILE A 144 -9.54 7.74 9.48
N SER A 145 -9.11 8.96 9.11
CA SER A 145 -8.41 9.91 9.98
C SER A 145 -9.33 11.04 10.49
N ALA A 146 -10.64 10.81 10.58
CA ALA A 146 -11.59 11.83 11.02
C ALA A 146 -11.19 12.41 12.38
N MET A 147 -11.22 13.74 12.49
CA MET A 147 -10.97 14.46 13.74
C MET A 147 -12.30 14.94 14.28
N TRP A 148 -12.79 14.26 15.32
CA TRP A 148 -14.12 14.49 15.86
C TRP A 148 -14.14 15.66 16.87
N PRO A 149 -15.26 16.41 17.00
CA PRO A 149 -15.37 17.51 17.96
C PRO A 149 -15.21 17.11 19.43
N ASP A 150 -15.40 15.83 19.75
CA ASP A 150 -15.16 15.27 21.09
C ASP A 150 -13.67 15.02 21.41
N GLY A 151 -12.78 15.34 20.46
CA GLY A 151 -11.33 15.18 20.55
C GLY A 151 -10.81 13.81 20.11
N SER A 152 -11.69 12.85 19.79
CA SER A 152 -11.28 11.55 19.29
C SER A 152 -10.84 11.62 17.82
N VAL A 153 -9.97 10.68 17.42
CA VAL A 153 -9.43 10.62 16.06
C VAL A 153 -9.58 9.21 15.52
N GLY A 154 -10.16 9.12 14.33
CA GLY A 154 -10.32 7.88 13.58
C GLY A 154 -11.76 7.60 13.17
N GLU A 155 -11.92 6.58 12.32
CA GLU A 155 -13.21 5.96 12.06
C GLU A 155 -13.05 4.44 12.19
N CYS A 156 -13.70 3.84 13.19
CA CYS A 156 -13.45 2.45 13.59
C CYS A 156 -14.24 1.44 12.74
N ASP A 157 -15.23 1.87 11.96
CA ASP A 157 -16.05 0.98 11.13
C ASP A 157 -15.55 0.83 9.69
N VAL A 158 -14.40 1.39 9.34
CA VAL A 158 -13.85 1.32 7.97
C VAL A 158 -13.42 -0.09 7.58
N CYS A 159 -12.88 -0.88 8.52
CA CYS A 159 -12.38 -2.24 8.22
C CYS A 159 -13.38 -3.35 8.60
N HIS A 160 -13.99 -3.24 9.77
CA HIS A 160 -15.06 -4.14 10.22
C HIS A 160 -16.35 -3.34 10.32
N SER A 161 -17.11 -3.31 9.23
CA SER A 161 -18.20 -2.36 9.03
C SER A 161 -19.34 -2.56 10.02
N LYS A 162 -19.91 -1.44 10.44
CA LYS A 162 -21.19 -1.45 11.13
C LYS A 162 -22.28 -2.05 10.23
N HIS A 163 -23.25 -2.79 10.75
CA HIS A 163 -23.45 -3.11 12.16
C HIS A 163 -23.01 -4.54 12.53
N THR A 164 -22.28 -5.22 11.65
CA THR A 164 -21.78 -6.57 11.92
C THR A 164 -20.50 -6.57 12.76
N PHE A 165 -19.63 -5.56 12.57
CA PHE A 165 -18.31 -5.45 13.20
C PHE A 165 -17.51 -6.77 13.11
N ASP A 166 -17.57 -7.41 11.93
CA ASP A 166 -17.02 -8.75 11.73
C ASP A 166 -15.50 -8.72 11.49
N VAL A 167 -14.73 -9.36 12.37
CA VAL A 167 -13.27 -9.49 12.22
C VAL A 167 -12.92 -10.27 10.96
N LYS A 168 -13.74 -11.24 10.53
CA LYS A 168 -13.53 -11.94 9.26
C LYS A 168 -13.63 -10.98 8.07
N GLN A 169 -14.52 -10.00 8.12
CA GLN A 169 -14.56 -8.92 7.13
C GLN A 169 -13.26 -8.11 7.17
N ALA A 170 -12.81 -7.67 8.35
CA ALA A 170 -11.58 -6.89 8.49
C ALA A 170 -10.33 -7.59 7.94
N ARG A 171 -10.21 -8.91 8.16
CA ARG A 171 -9.08 -9.70 7.65
C ARG A 171 -9.17 -10.03 6.15
N HIS A 172 -10.34 -9.87 5.54
CA HIS A 172 -10.51 -10.16 4.13
C HIS A 172 -9.80 -9.09 3.26
N PRO A 173 -8.92 -9.46 2.30
CA PRO A 173 -8.15 -8.49 1.52
C PRO A 173 -8.99 -7.44 0.75
N ASN A 174 -10.23 -7.77 0.40
CA ASN A 174 -11.15 -6.84 -0.26
C ASN A 174 -11.55 -5.64 0.63
N THR A 175 -11.52 -5.78 1.95
CA THR A 175 -11.79 -4.67 2.87
C THR A 175 -10.76 -3.57 2.72
N CYS A 176 -9.47 -3.92 2.79
CA CYS A 176 -8.40 -2.96 2.53
C CYS A 176 -8.51 -2.38 1.11
N GLY A 177 -8.97 -3.22 0.18
CA GLY A 177 -9.19 -2.93 -1.22
C GLY A 177 -10.24 -1.88 -1.55
N GLU A 178 -11.01 -1.39 -0.58
CA GLU A 178 -11.87 -0.22 -0.76
C GLU A 178 -11.04 1.06 -0.97
N CYS A 179 -9.88 1.16 -0.32
CA CYS A 179 -8.99 2.34 -0.37
C CYS A 179 -7.62 2.03 -0.99
N HIS A 180 -7.10 0.82 -0.79
CA HIS A 180 -5.78 0.38 -1.23
C HIS A 180 -5.83 -0.31 -2.61
N LEU A 181 -6.25 0.47 -3.60
CA LEU A 181 -6.47 0.05 -4.98
C LEU A 181 -6.05 1.13 -5.98
N GLY A 182 -6.21 0.83 -7.26
CA GLY A 182 -6.18 1.85 -8.30
C GLY A 182 -4.78 2.28 -8.71
N PRO A 183 -4.62 3.44 -9.37
CA PRO A 183 -3.41 3.71 -10.14
C PRO A 183 -2.19 4.02 -9.29
N ASP A 184 -2.37 4.60 -8.12
CA ASP A 184 -1.30 5.15 -7.31
C ASP A 184 -0.85 4.23 -6.18
N HIS A 185 -1.73 3.41 -5.63
CA HIS A 185 -1.36 2.40 -4.66
C HIS A 185 -2.21 1.12 -4.80
N PRO A 186 -1.98 0.34 -5.89
CA PRO A 186 -2.74 -0.87 -6.21
C PRO A 186 -2.38 -2.07 -5.30
N GLN A 187 -2.37 -1.90 -3.98
CA GLN A 187 -1.92 -2.97 -3.08
C GLN A 187 -2.84 -4.20 -3.14
N ARG A 188 -4.16 -4.01 -3.36
CA ARG A 188 -5.09 -5.13 -3.57
C ARG A 188 -4.75 -5.92 -4.83
N GLU A 189 -4.54 -5.23 -5.96
CA GLU A 189 -4.21 -5.87 -7.23
C GLU A 189 -2.84 -6.56 -7.17
N ILE A 190 -1.85 -5.90 -6.56
CA ILE A 190 -0.53 -6.45 -6.27
C ILE A 190 -0.64 -7.73 -5.43
N TYR A 191 -1.43 -7.70 -4.35
CA TYR A 191 -1.64 -8.86 -3.51
C TYR A 191 -2.24 -10.02 -4.31
N TYR A 192 -3.30 -9.78 -5.08
CA TYR A 192 -3.96 -10.84 -5.85
C TYR A 192 -3.14 -11.37 -7.02
N GLU A 193 -2.22 -10.59 -7.59
CA GLU A 193 -1.24 -11.09 -8.56
C GLU A 193 -0.20 -12.00 -7.90
N SER A 194 0.20 -11.67 -6.66
CA SER A 194 1.25 -12.38 -5.93
C SER A 194 0.93 -13.85 -5.68
N LYS A 195 1.95 -14.66 -5.37
CA LYS A 195 1.72 -16.05 -4.94
C LYS A 195 0.91 -16.14 -3.65
N HIS A 196 1.01 -15.17 -2.75
CA HIS A 196 0.19 -15.14 -1.54
C HIS A 196 -1.30 -14.99 -1.87
N GLY A 197 -1.66 -13.99 -2.69
CA GLY A 197 -3.06 -13.81 -3.10
C GLY A 197 -3.62 -14.95 -3.93
N ASN A 198 -2.79 -15.56 -4.80
CA ASN A 198 -3.19 -16.75 -5.55
C ASN A 198 -3.54 -17.93 -4.63
N ILE A 199 -2.72 -18.20 -3.60
CA ILE A 199 -2.98 -19.28 -2.63
C ILE A 199 -4.20 -18.95 -1.78
N PHE A 200 -4.35 -17.70 -1.33
CA PHE A 200 -5.53 -17.24 -0.60
C PHE A 200 -6.82 -17.50 -1.40
N ARG A 201 -6.90 -17.02 -2.65
CA ARG A 201 -8.09 -17.20 -3.49
C ARG A 201 -8.41 -18.68 -3.76
N ALA A 202 -7.39 -19.52 -3.88
CA ALA A 202 -7.59 -20.96 -4.05
C ALA A 202 -8.15 -21.66 -2.80
N ASN A 203 -8.03 -21.04 -1.61
CA ASN A 203 -8.42 -21.61 -0.33
C ASN A 203 -9.47 -20.79 0.43
N GLU A 204 -9.93 -19.67 -0.11
CA GLU A 204 -10.78 -18.67 0.55
C GLU A 204 -12.02 -19.28 1.23
N ALA A 205 -12.70 -20.21 0.55
CA ALA A 205 -13.89 -20.88 1.08
C ALA A 205 -13.62 -21.87 2.23
N LYS A 206 -12.36 -22.23 2.49
CA LYS A 206 -11.95 -23.26 3.45
C LYS A 206 -11.19 -22.71 4.66
N ILE A 207 -10.71 -21.47 4.58
CA ILE A 207 -9.92 -20.86 5.65
C ILE A 207 -10.83 -20.17 6.65
N ASN A 208 -10.44 -20.22 7.92
CA ASN A 208 -11.06 -19.41 8.93
C ASN A 208 -10.36 -18.05 9.04
N LEU A 209 -11.08 -16.95 8.84
CA LEU A 209 -10.58 -15.59 9.00
C LEU A 209 -11.05 -14.92 10.30
N ASP A 210 -11.90 -15.58 11.09
CA ASP A 210 -12.39 -15.06 12.38
C ASP A 210 -11.54 -15.47 13.59
N TYR A 211 -10.43 -16.20 13.38
CA TYR A 211 -9.58 -16.71 14.46
C TYR A 211 -9.01 -15.60 15.37
N ASP A 212 -8.76 -15.89 16.64
CA ASP A 212 -8.00 -14.97 17.48
C ASP A 212 -6.50 -15.17 17.24
N SER A 213 -5.82 -14.14 16.70
CA SER A 213 -4.38 -14.23 16.41
C SER A 213 -3.52 -14.33 17.67
N SER A 214 -4.03 -13.87 18.82
CA SER A 214 -3.33 -13.91 20.10
C SER A 214 -3.40 -15.29 20.79
N GLU A 215 -4.37 -16.13 20.40
CA GLU A 215 -4.59 -17.46 20.97
C GLU A 215 -4.02 -18.62 20.12
N VAL A 216 -3.57 -18.34 18.89
CA VAL A 216 -3.02 -19.35 17.99
C VAL A 216 -1.49 -19.33 17.96
N ASP A 217 -0.90 -20.52 18.02
CA ASP A 217 0.54 -20.70 17.82
C ASP A 217 0.88 -20.58 16.32
N GLY A 218 1.27 -19.38 15.89
CA GLY A 218 1.71 -19.14 14.51
C GLY A 218 0.63 -18.52 13.61
N ILE A 219 0.78 -18.71 12.29
CA ILE A 219 -0.17 -18.21 11.29
C ILE A 219 -1.04 -19.39 10.84
N PRO A 220 -2.34 -19.43 11.18
CA PRO A 220 -3.22 -20.57 10.86
C PRO A 220 -3.71 -20.57 9.40
N LEU A 221 -3.23 -19.63 8.58
CA LEU A 221 -3.61 -19.47 7.18
C LEU A 221 -2.58 -20.15 6.25
N PRO A 222 -3.01 -20.78 5.15
CA PRO A 222 -2.10 -21.37 4.16
C PRO A 222 -1.27 -20.31 3.39
N SER A 223 -1.68 -19.05 3.47
CA SER A 223 -0.98 -17.88 2.95
C SER A 223 -1.37 -16.65 3.77
N PRO A 224 -0.45 -15.69 4.00
CA PRO A 224 -0.79 -14.45 4.70
C PRO A 224 -1.82 -13.63 3.91
N VAL A 225 -2.65 -12.88 4.64
CA VAL A 225 -3.48 -11.78 4.13
C VAL A 225 -2.91 -10.43 4.58
N CYS A 226 -3.57 -9.33 4.23
CA CYS A 226 -3.14 -7.97 4.57
C CYS A 226 -2.88 -7.81 6.08
N THR A 227 -3.84 -8.23 6.92
CA THR A 227 -3.74 -8.14 8.38
C THR A 227 -2.64 -9.02 8.94
N THR A 228 -2.38 -10.21 8.37
CA THR A 228 -1.30 -11.10 8.84
C THR A 228 0.05 -10.38 8.83
N CYS A 229 0.30 -9.60 7.77
CA CYS A 229 1.54 -8.86 7.63
C CYS A 229 1.55 -7.56 8.46
N HIS A 230 0.43 -6.84 8.50
CA HIS A 230 0.40 -5.46 8.99
C HIS A 230 -0.17 -5.27 10.40
N MET A 231 -0.95 -6.22 10.92
CA MET A 231 -1.78 -6.02 12.13
C MET A 231 -1.81 -7.22 13.08
N ASP A 232 -1.92 -8.46 12.59
CA ASP A 232 -2.16 -9.64 13.44
C ASP A 232 -0.94 -10.00 14.31
N ASP A 233 -1.16 -10.61 15.47
CA ASP A 233 -0.12 -11.30 16.22
C ASP A 233 0.53 -12.41 15.38
N VAL A 234 1.86 -12.48 15.45
CA VAL A 234 2.64 -13.59 14.90
C VAL A 234 3.77 -13.94 15.89
N PRO A 235 4.42 -15.11 15.80
CA PRO A 235 5.48 -15.49 16.71
C PRO A 235 6.56 -14.41 16.88
N GLY A 236 6.65 -13.86 18.09
CA GLY A 236 7.62 -12.83 18.45
C GLY A 236 7.34 -11.41 17.94
N VAL A 237 6.14 -11.14 17.42
CA VAL A 237 5.66 -9.78 17.06
C VAL A 237 4.19 -9.65 17.49
N LYS A 238 3.92 -8.71 18.38
CA LYS A 238 2.55 -8.44 18.86
C LYS A 238 1.66 -7.84 17.77
N GLY A 239 0.38 -8.18 17.85
CA GLY A 239 -0.67 -7.58 17.05
C GLY A 239 -0.88 -6.12 17.44
N THR A 240 -1.35 -5.30 16.50
CA THR A 240 -1.65 -3.89 16.76
C THR A 240 -2.54 -3.24 15.69
N HIS A 241 -3.34 -2.25 16.09
CA HIS A 241 -4.04 -1.32 15.19
C HIS A 241 -3.13 -0.19 14.65
N ASN A 242 -1.89 -0.08 15.14
CA ASN A 242 -0.89 0.79 14.54
C ASN A 242 -0.26 0.15 13.30
N VAL A 243 -0.88 0.30 12.12
CA VAL A 243 -0.36 -0.26 10.85
C VAL A 243 1.00 0.30 10.43
N SER A 244 1.50 1.35 11.10
CA SER A 244 2.85 1.91 10.88
C SER A 244 3.94 1.16 11.64
N ALA A 245 3.58 0.26 12.55
CA ALA A 245 4.50 -0.48 13.43
C ALA A 245 5.53 -1.35 12.69
N ARG A 246 5.24 -1.75 11.44
CA ARG A 246 6.05 -2.70 10.66
C ARG A 246 6.57 -2.12 9.33
N LEU A 247 6.38 -0.82 9.09
CA LEU A 247 6.81 -0.16 7.85
C LEU A 247 8.23 0.38 8.00
N ALA A 248 9.15 0.01 7.11
CA ALA A 248 10.55 0.49 7.15
C ALA A 248 10.87 1.56 6.09
N TRP A 249 10.03 1.66 5.04
CA TRP A 249 10.19 2.56 3.91
C TRP A 249 8.95 3.42 3.70
N GLU A 250 9.17 4.69 3.39
CA GLU A 250 8.14 5.61 2.89
C GLU A 250 8.03 5.51 1.37
N SER A 251 7.52 4.37 0.89
CA SER A 251 7.41 4.07 -0.55
C SER A 251 6.24 4.78 -1.25
N GLN A 252 5.32 5.37 -0.50
CA GLN A 252 4.24 6.20 -1.04
C GLN A 252 4.72 7.61 -1.42
N ALA A 253 5.82 8.08 -0.84
CA ALA A 253 6.28 9.45 -1.05
C ALA A 253 6.97 9.63 -2.42
N PRO A 254 7.11 10.88 -2.92
CA PRO A 254 7.85 11.17 -4.16
C PRO A 254 9.33 10.76 -4.15
N TRP A 255 9.89 10.54 -2.97
CA TRP A 255 11.22 9.99 -2.74
C TRP A 255 11.07 8.84 -1.77
N SER A 256 11.77 7.72 -1.98
CA SER A 256 11.88 6.68 -0.96
C SER A 256 12.89 7.09 0.10
N TYR A 257 12.47 7.04 1.36
CA TYR A 257 13.33 7.25 2.52
C TYR A 257 12.93 6.31 3.66
N ARG A 258 13.82 6.11 4.62
CA ARG A 258 13.56 5.31 5.81
C ARG A 258 12.63 6.07 6.75
N THR A 259 11.63 5.38 7.28
CA THR A 259 10.62 6.03 8.12
C THR A 259 11.19 6.42 9.48
N ILE A 260 10.71 7.54 10.01
CA ILE A 260 10.95 8.00 11.39
C ILE A 260 9.64 8.09 12.19
N TRP A 261 8.54 7.60 11.62
CA TRP A 261 7.20 7.79 12.18
C TRP A 261 7.02 7.07 13.52
N PHE A 262 6.74 7.78 14.62
CA PHE A 262 6.62 7.17 15.95
C PHE A 262 7.89 6.40 16.37
N GLU A 263 9.08 6.89 16.00
CA GLU A 263 10.36 6.25 16.35
C GLU A 263 10.60 6.18 17.86
N GLU A 264 10.10 7.16 18.61
CA GLU A 264 10.18 7.26 20.06
C GLU A 264 9.49 6.09 20.80
N GLU A 265 8.47 5.46 20.22
CA GLU A 265 7.77 4.30 20.80
C GLU A 265 8.02 3.01 20.01
N LEU A 266 8.03 3.07 18.68
CA LEU A 266 8.19 1.90 17.82
C LEU A 266 9.66 1.54 17.57
N GLY A 267 10.59 2.43 17.93
CA GLY A 267 11.99 2.32 17.56
C GLY A 267 12.27 2.68 16.11
N THR A 268 13.54 2.52 15.76
CA THR A 268 14.15 2.84 14.47
C THR A 268 13.50 2.08 13.31
N TRP A 269 13.75 2.54 12.07
CA TRP A 269 13.32 1.79 10.88
C TRP A 269 13.88 0.37 10.84
N GLN A 270 15.07 0.13 11.41
CA GLN A 270 15.69 -1.19 11.48
C GLN A 270 14.87 -2.13 12.37
N GLU A 271 14.35 -1.63 13.49
CA GLU A 271 13.49 -2.41 14.38
C GLU A 271 12.14 -2.71 13.73
N LYS A 272 11.55 -1.74 13.03
CA LYS A 272 10.36 -1.95 12.19
C LYS A 272 10.60 -3.01 11.11
N ASN A 273 11.76 -2.93 10.46
CA ASN A 273 12.17 -3.88 9.44
C ASN A 273 12.33 -5.29 10.00
N GLU A 274 12.95 -5.44 11.17
CA GLU A 274 13.07 -6.75 11.84
C GLU A 274 11.71 -7.30 12.28
N ARG A 275 10.76 -6.46 12.68
CA ARG A 275 9.37 -6.91 12.92
C ARG A 275 8.77 -7.52 11.65
N MET A 276 8.86 -6.85 10.50
CA MET A 276 8.35 -7.43 9.26
C MET A 276 9.11 -8.70 8.85
N LYS A 277 10.45 -8.74 8.96
CA LYS A 277 11.22 -9.96 8.69
C LYS A 277 10.79 -11.12 9.59
N ARG A 278 10.44 -10.87 10.86
CA ARG A 278 9.92 -11.91 11.77
C ARG A 278 8.59 -12.47 11.27
N VAL A 279 7.67 -11.63 10.77
CA VAL A 279 6.45 -12.10 10.09
C VAL A 279 6.81 -13.07 8.96
N CYS A 280 7.75 -12.69 8.09
CA CYS A 280 8.15 -13.54 6.97
C CYS A 280 8.80 -14.87 7.43
N ARG A 281 9.58 -14.84 8.52
CA ARG A 281 10.27 -16.01 9.09
C ARG A 281 9.30 -17.04 9.70
N SER A 282 8.04 -16.68 9.94
CA SER A 282 7.00 -17.64 10.33
C SER A 282 6.74 -18.69 9.24
N CYS A 283 7.02 -18.40 7.98
CA CYS A 283 6.79 -19.31 6.84
C CYS A 283 8.03 -19.54 5.97
N HIS A 284 9.01 -18.63 5.99
CA HIS A 284 10.15 -18.66 5.07
C HIS A 284 11.50 -18.78 5.77
N ALA A 285 12.45 -19.43 5.09
CA ALA A 285 13.82 -19.53 5.56
C ALA A 285 14.48 -18.14 5.69
N PRO A 286 15.30 -17.90 6.72
CA PRO A 286 15.95 -16.60 6.95
C PRO A 286 16.75 -16.07 5.75
N ASP A 287 17.39 -16.96 4.98
CA ASP A 287 18.16 -16.55 3.79
C ASP A 287 17.28 -15.98 2.68
N PHE A 288 16.13 -16.61 2.42
CA PHE A 288 15.17 -16.07 1.46
C PHE A 288 14.66 -14.71 1.91
N VAL A 289 14.31 -14.56 3.19
CA VAL A 289 13.86 -13.29 3.76
C VAL A 289 14.94 -12.21 3.61
N GLY A 290 16.20 -12.52 3.94
CA GLY A 290 17.31 -11.58 3.80
C GLY A 290 17.54 -11.14 2.34
N ASP A 291 17.51 -12.08 1.40
CA ASP A 291 17.68 -11.77 -0.03
C ASP A 291 16.50 -10.97 -0.58
N TYR A 292 15.27 -11.26 -0.15
CA TYR A 292 14.07 -10.55 -0.56
C TYR A 292 14.10 -9.07 -0.12
N PHE A 293 14.45 -8.82 1.16
CA PHE A 293 14.56 -7.47 1.69
C PHE A 293 15.71 -6.69 1.07
N MET A 294 16.83 -7.35 0.77
CA MET A 294 17.91 -6.73 0.00
C MET A 294 17.43 -6.27 -1.38
N MET A 295 16.66 -7.09 -2.11
CA MET A 295 16.09 -6.67 -3.39
C MET A 295 15.17 -5.46 -3.23
N TYR A 296 14.29 -5.49 -2.23
CA TYR A 296 13.35 -4.39 -1.99
C TYR A 296 14.05 -3.08 -1.64
N ASP A 297 15.11 -3.13 -0.84
CA ASP A 297 15.97 -1.98 -0.55
C ASP A 297 16.58 -1.41 -1.83
N LEU A 298 17.15 -2.26 -2.69
CA LEU A 298 17.76 -1.82 -3.95
C LEU A 298 16.74 -1.25 -4.94
N VAL A 299 15.50 -1.78 -4.98
CA VAL A 299 14.41 -1.24 -5.81
C VAL A 299 14.05 0.18 -5.40
N ASN A 300 13.93 0.46 -4.09
CA ASN A 300 13.68 1.80 -3.58
C ASN A 300 14.79 2.80 -3.95
N LEU A 301 16.04 2.35 -3.86
CA LEU A 301 17.20 3.16 -4.23
C LEU A 301 17.28 3.38 -5.75
N GLN A 302 16.95 2.36 -6.56
CA GLN A 302 16.89 2.47 -8.01
C GLN A 302 15.82 3.45 -8.46
N TYR A 303 14.64 3.40 -7.85
CA TYR A 303 13.58 4.38 -8.06
C TYR A 303 14.06 5.81 -7.80
N ASN A 304 14.77 6.05 -6.70
CA ASN A 304 15.29 7.37 -6.37
C ASN A 304 16.23 7.92 -7.46
N GLU A 305 17.07 7.08 -8.07
CA GLU A 305 17.96 7.54 -9.15
C GLU A 305 17.20 7.88 -10.44
N ILE A 306 16.12 7.17 -10.74
CA ILE A 306 15.22 7.50 -11.86
C ILE A 306 14.47 8.80 -11.56
N ARG A 307 13.93 8.95 -10.35
CA ARG A 307 13.26 10.17 -9.88
C ARG A 307 14.16 11.39 -10.00
N ARG A 308 15.47 11.26 -9.69
CA ARG A 308 16.44 12.34 -9.90
C ARG A 308 16.49 12.83 -11.34
N GLN A 309 16.34 11.95 -12.34
CA GLN A 309 16.33 12.37 -13.74
C GLN A 309 15.09 13.17 -14.09
N PHE A 310 13.91 12.71 -13.67
CA PHE A 310 12.68 13.48 -13.87
C PHE A 310 12.76 14.87 -13.22
N VAL A 311 13.25 14.95 -11.98
CA VAL A 311 13.43 16.24 -11.28
C VAL A 311 14.46 17.12 -11.98
N LYS A 312 15.56 16.54 -12.50
CA LYS A 312 16.58 17.25 -13.28
C LYS A 312 15.96 17.86 -14.54
N TRP A 313 15.25 17.08 -15.34
CA TRP A 313 14.62 17.54 -16.58
C TRP A 313 13.56 18.60 -16.31
N ALA A 314 12.71 18.41 -15.30
CA ALA A 314 11.70 19.40 -14.92
C ALA A 314 12.35 20.75 -14.56
N LYS A 315 13.41 20.73 -13.74
CA LYS A 315 14.17 21.94 -13.39
C LYS A 315 14.82 22.59 -14.61
N LEU A 316 15.38 21.81 -15.52
CA LEU A 316 15.95 22.32 -16.76
C LEU A 316 14.87 23.00 -17.60
N TYR A 317 13.73 22.35 -17.81
CA TYR A 317 12.64 22.91 -18.61
C TYR A 317 12.00 24.15 -17.98
N VAL A 318 12.00 24.28 -16.65
CA VAL A 318 11.66 25.54 -15.97
C VAL A 318 12.67 26.63 -16.30
N LYS A 319 13.97 26.31 -16.22
CA LYS A 319 15.05 27.26 -16.53
C LYS A 319 15.00 27.73 -17.98
N GLU A 320 14.69 26.84 -18.92
CA GLU A 320 14.52 27.14 -20.35
C GLU A 320 13.18 27.83 -20.67
N GLY A 321 12.32 28.09 -19.67
CA GLY A 321 11.03 28.75 -19.86
C GLY A 321 9.93 27.89 -20.50
N LEU A 322 10.19 26.60 -20.71
CA LEU A 322 9.25 25.62 -21.27
C LEU A 322 8.19 25.16 -20.26
N ILE A 323 8.49 25.25 -18.97
CA ILE A 323 7.58 25.01 -17.85
C ILE A 323 7.52 26.31 -17.02
N LYS A 324 6.32 26.84 -16.80
CA LYS A 324 6.07 27.99 -15.94
C LYS A 324 5.38 27.56 -14.64
N PRO A 325 6.06 27.59 -13.49
CA PRO A 325 5.42 27.30 -12.21
C PRO A 325 4.14 28.14 -12.03
N LEU A 326 3.03 27.48 -11.66
CA LEU A 326 1.77 28.16 -11.44
C LEU A 326 1.87 29.02 -10.18
N LYS A 327 1.33 30.24 -10.25
CA LYS A 327 1.28 31.18 -9.13
C LYS A 327 -0.05 31.92 -9.14
N GLU A 328 -0.58 32.22 -7.96
CA GLU A 328 -1.80 33.01 -7.80
C GLU A 328 -1.72 33.84 -6.51
N THR A 329 -2.39 34.99 -6.49
CA THR A 329 -2.59 35.80 -5.29
C THR A 329 -3.92 35.42 -4.65
N THR A 330 -3.85 34.92 -3.42
CA THR A 330 -5.02 34.54 -2.64
C THR A 330 -5.84 35.77 -2.23
N VAL A 331 -7.10 35.56 -1.83
CA VAL A 331 -8.05 36.64 -1.47
C VAL A 331 -7.58 37.52 -0.31
N ASP A 332 -6.68 37.03 0.53
CA ASP A 332 -6.03 37.73 1.63
C ASP A 332 -4.72 38.44 1.20
N GLY A 333 -4.41 38.46 -0.10
CA GLY A 333 -3.30 39.22 -0.68
C GLY A 333 -1.96 38.48 -0.75
N HIS A 334 -1.89 37.21 -0.34
CA HIS A 334 -0.65 36.44 -0.37
C HIS A 334 -0.44 35.76 -1.73
N THR A 335 0.71 35.98 -2.38
CA THR A 335 1.05 35.22 -3.59
C THR A 335 1.59 33.84 -3.21
N LYS A 336 0.92 32.79 -3.68
CA LYS A 336 1.34 31.40 -3.53
C LYS A 336 1.86 30.86 -4.86
N THR A 337 2.96 30.10 -4.80
CA THR A 337 3.40 29.26 -5.92
C THR A 337 2.97 27.83 -5.66
N TYR A 338 2.33 27.20 -6.64
CA TYR A 338 1.88 25.81 -6.52
C TYR A 338 3.03 24.86 -6.88
N SER A 339 3.25 23.84 -6.04
CA SER A 339 4.39 22.93 -6.15
C SER A 339 4.09 21.73 -7.05
N GLY A 340 5.10 21.25 -7.78
CA GLY A 340 5.00 20.10 -8.69
C GLY A 340 4.84 18.72 -8.02
N THR A 341 4.39 18.67 -6.77
CA THR A 341 4.10 17.41 -6.04
C THR A 341 2.61 17.14 -5.89
N VAL A 342 1.77 18.13 -6.21
CA VAL A 342 0.31 17.99 -6.24
C VAL A 342 -0.14 17.99 -7.70
N ILE A 343 -1.26 17.32 -8.01
CA ILE A 343 -1.82 17.17 -9.36
C ILE A 343 -1.86 18.52 -10.11
N ASN A 344 -2.26 19.57 -9.40
CA ASN A 344 -2.51 20.90 -9.95
C ASN A 344 -1.30 21.63 -10.54
N ALA A 345 -0.11 21.53 -9.96
CA ALA A 345 1.04 22.30 -10.44
C ALA A 345 1.88 21.55 -11.48
N SER A 346 1.49 20.31 -11.78
CA SER A 346 2.25 19.43 -12.67
C SER A 346 1.47 19.02 -13.91
N TRP A 347 0.18 19.27 -14.05
CA TRP A 347 -0.61 18.70 -15.17
C TRP A 347 -1.05 19.71 -16.23
N TYR A 348 -0.13 20.54 -16.73
CA TYR A 348 -0.43 21.48 -17.82
C TYR A 348 0.58 21.44 -18.99
N THR A 349 1.71 20.74 -18.82
CA THR A 349 2.61 20.36 -19.92
C THR A 349 2.87 18.88 -19.87
N LYS A 350 3.16 18.26 -21.02
CA LYS A 350 3.50 16.83 -21.09
C LYS A 350 4.65 16.46 -20.14
N ALA A 351 5.74 17.24 -20.12
CA ALA A 351 6.85 16.97 -19.21
C ALA A 351 6.46 17.04 -17.72
N SER A 352 5.55 17.94 -17.35
CA SER A 352 5.08 18.03 -15.98
C SER A 352 4.11 16.88 -15.63
N GLU A 353 3.28 16.45 -16.57
CA GLU A 353 2.38 15.29 -16.43
C GLU A 353 3.21 14.02 -16.20
N LEU A 354 4.22 13.80 -17.06
CA LEU A 354 5.17 12.69 -16.95
C LEU A 354 5.93 12.72 -15.62
N LEU A 355 6.35 13.91 -15.16
CA LEU A 355 6.99 14.08 -13.85
C LEU A 355 6.09 13.55 -12.72
N TYR A 356 4.80 13.89 -12.76
CA TYR A 356 3.82 13.48 -11.75
C TYR A 356 3.51 11.98 -11.82
N ASN A 357 3.09 11.48 -12.98
CA ASN A 357 2.70 10.09 -13.16
C ASN A 357 3.83 9.14 -12.78
N SER A 358 5.06 9.51 -13.14
CA SER A 358 6.24 8.69 -12.85
C SER A 358 6.51 8.53 -11.35
N TRP A 359 6.18 9.51 -10.50
CA TRP A 359 6.36 9.33 -9.06
C TRP A 359 5.10 8.79 -8.38
N HIS A 360 3.92 9.30 -8.76
CA HIS A 360 2.64 9.03 -8.10
C HIS A 360 2.04 7.69 -8.49
N HIS A 361 2.14 7.27 -9.75
CA HIS A 361 1.60 5.99 -10.21
C HIS A 361 2.74 4.98 -10.36
N GLU A 362 3.55 5.13 -11.40
CA GLU A 362 4.50 4.11 -11.86
C GLU A 362 5.60 3.86 -10.82
N GLY A 363 6.05 4.93 -10.17
CA GLY A 363 7.01 4.88 -9.08
C GLY A 363 6.51 4.12 -7.86
N ARG A 364 5.25 4.31 -7.48
CA ARG A 364 4.63 3.58 -6.37
C ARG A 364 4.40 2.12 -6.75
N ARG A 365 3.90 1.84 -7.96
CA ARG A 365 3.73 0.47 -8.50
C ARG A 365 5.03 -0.32 -8.51
N PHE A 366 6.11 0.27 -9.03
CA PHE A 366 7.43 -0.36 -9.05
C PHE A 366 7.91 -0.76 -7.64
N ARG A 367 7.77 0.14 -6.66
CA ARG A 367 8.21 -0.09 -5.28
C ARG A 367 7.27 -1.03 -4.52
N MET A 368 5.97 -0.83 -4.60
CA MET A 368 4.96 -1.62 -3.87
C MET A 368 4.84 -3.03 -4.46
N GLY A 369 4.92 -3.19 -5.77
CA GLY A 369 4.97 -4.51 -6.42
C GLY A 369 6.18 -5.32 -5.96
N ALA A 370 7.33 -4.66 -5.80
CA ALA A 370 8.54 -5.29 -5.26
C ALA A 370 8.44 -5.57 -3.75
N ALA A 371 7.61 -4.84 -3.01
CA ALA A 371 7.39 -5.11 -1.58
C ALA A 371 6.56 -6.39 -1.38
N MET A 372 5.61 -6.67 -2.28
CA MET A 372 4.57 -7.69 -2.08
C MET A 372 4.49 -8.74 -3.20
N GLN A 373 5.61 -9.00 -3.89
CA GLN A 373 5.78 -10.11 -4.84
C GLN A 373 4.86 -10.09 -6.07
N ALA A 374 4.60 -8.91 -6.64
CA ALA A 374 3.85 -8.75 -7.88
C ALA A 374 4.78 -8.42 -9.06
N PRO A 375 5.30 -9.42 -9.79
CA PRO A 375 6.25 -9.20 -10.89
C PRO A 375 5.73 -8.31 -12.02
N ASP A 376 4.44 -8.35 -12.35
CA ASP A 376 3.84 -7.53 -13.41
C ASP A 376 3.76 -6.05 -12.98
N TYR A 377 3.37 -5.78 -11.73
CA TYR A 377 3.45 -4.44 -11.15
C TYR A 377 4.87 -3.88 -11.02
N VAL A 378 5.86 -4.75 -10.80
CA VAL A 378 7.27 -4.34 -10.84
C VAL A 378 7.69 -4.01 -12.27
N GLN A 379 7.35 -4.88 -13.23
CA GLN A 379 7.85 -4.82 -14.59
C GLN A 379 7.02 -3.88 -15.47
N TRP A 380 5.82 -4.33 -15.86
CA TRP A 380 5.05 -3.73 -16.94
C TRP A 380 4.22 -2.54 -16.48
N HIS A 381 3.74 -2.52 -15.24
CA HIS A 381 3.09 -1.33 -14.65
C HIS A 381 4.04 -0.44 -13.83
N GLY A 382 5.32 -0.82 -13.75
CA GLY A 382 6.31 -0.16 -12.89
C GLY A 382 7.48 0.39 -13.68
N ILE A 383 8.58 -0.37 -13.71
CA ILE A 383 9.84 0.08 -14.30
C ILE A 383 9.74 0.35 -15.80
N TRP A 384 8.91 -0.39 -16.53
CA TRP A 384 8.66 -0.15 -17.95
C TRP A 384 8.06 1.24 -18.17
N GLU A 385 6.96 1.55 -17.49
CA GLU A 385 6.30 2.86 -17.58
C GLU A 385 7.20 4.00 -17.09
N LEU A 386 7.99 3.78 -16.02
CA LEU A 386 9.00 4.74 -15.57
C LEU A 386 10.03 5.06 -16.65
N GLN A 387 10.55 4.04 -17.34
CA GLN A 387 11.55 4.24 -18.39
C GLN A 387 10.92 4.88 -19.62
N HIS A 388 9.73 4.43 -20.03
CA HIS A 388 8.98 5.02 -21.13
C HIS A 388 8.72 6.51 -20.87
N ASN A 389 8.14 6.85 -19.72
CA ASN A 389 7.87 8.23 -19.34
C ASN A 389 9.12 9.11 -19.30
N LEU A 390 10.27 8.54 -18.90
CA LEU A 390 11.52 9.29 -18.89
C LEU A 390 12.00 9.60 -20.32
N GLN A 391 11.88 8.64 -21.24
CA GLN A 391 12.22 8.86 -22.65
C GLN A 391 11.28 9.86 -23.32
N GLU A 392 9.98 9.76 -23.06
CA GLU A 392 8.99 10.74 -23.53
C GLU A 392 9.30 12.15 -23.01
N MET A 393 9.71 12.27 -21.74
CA MET A 393 10.08 13.57 -21.16
C MET A 393 11.33 14.14 -21.83
N ILE A 394 12.30 13.30 -22.19
CA ILE A 394 13.52 13.70 -22.91
C ILE A 394 13.16 14.10 -24.36
N ALA A 395 12.36 13.29 -25.06
CA ALA A 395 11.91 13.56 -26.42
C ALA A 395 11.17 14.90 -26.50
N TRP A 396 10.25 15.15 -25.55
CA TRP A 396 9.51 16.42 -25.45
C TRP A 396 10.43 17.64 -25.35
N GLY A 397 11.54 17.54 -24.62
CA GLY A 397 12.55 18.59 -24.53
C GLY A 397 13.39 18.73 -25.80
N ALA A 398 13.75 17.61 -26.43
CA ALA A 398 14.50 17.59 -27.68
C ALA A 398 13.74 18.30 -28.82
N GLU A 399 12.45 18.01 -28.96
CA GLU A 399 11.54 18.68 -29.92
C GLU A 399 11.43 20.19 -29.70
N ARG A 400 11.73 20.66 -28.49
CA ARG A 400 11.67 22.06 -28.08
C ARG A 400 13.04 22.73 -28.05
N GLY A 401 14.05 22.10 -28.64
CA GLY A 401 15.39 22.68 -28.82
C GLY A 401 16.28 22.60 -27.58
N VAL A 402 15.96 21.77 -26.58
CA VAL A 402 16.85 21.57 -25.43
C VAL A 402 18.02 20.69 -25.85
N GLU A 403 19.20 21.29 -26.01
CA GLU A 403 20.39 20.63 -26.56
C GLU A 403 20.79 19.35 -25.80
N GLU A 404 20.75 19.37 -24.46
CA GLU A 404 21.08 18.18 -23.66
C GLU A 404 20.09 17.03 -23.91
N ALA A 405 18.80 17.35 -24.08
CA ALA A 405 17.77 16.37 -24.38
C ALA A 405 17.93 15.81 -25.79
N LYS A 406 18.20 16.69 -26.77
CA LYS A 406 18.43 16.33 -28.17
C LYS A 406 19.59 15.33 -28.32
N LYS A 407 20.72 15.60 -27.65
CA LYS A 407 21.89 14.69 -27.63
C LYS A 407 21.54 13.27 -27.15
N ILE A 408 20.66 13.15 -26.16
CA ILE A 408 20.25 11.83 -25.63
C ILE A 408 19.22 11.18 -26.55
N TYR A 409 18.24 11.95 -27.02
CA TYR A 409 17.17 11.48 -27.90
C TYR A 409 17.71 10.91 -29.22
N GLU A 410 18.60 11.66 -29.88
CA GLU A 410 19.22 11.33 -31.17
C GLU A 410 20.37 10.32 -31.06
N SER A 411 20.75 9.91 -29.85
CA SER A 411 21.81 8.90 -29.66
C SER A 411 21.37 7.53 -30.18
N ASP A 412 22.21 6.90 -30.99
CA ASP A 412 22.06 5.50 -31.42
C ASP A 412 22.59 4.50 -30.38
N SER A 413 23.28 4.98 -29.33
CA SER A 413 23.69 4.12 -28.23
C SER A 413 22.49 3.72 -27.35
N PRO A 414 22.32 2.43 -27.01
CA PRO A 414 21.23 2.00 -26.13
C PRO A 414 21.44 2.48 -24.68
N THR A 415 22.60 3.04 -24.34
CA THR A 415 22.82 3.69 -23.03
C THR A 415 21.93 4.92 -22.83
N LYS A 416 21.26 5.45 -23.86
CA LYS A 416 20.29 6.54 -23.73
C LYS A 416 19.09 6.21 -22.81
N PHE A 417 18.79 4.93 -22.62
CA PHE A 417 17.74 4.46 -21.70
C PHE A 417 18.18 4.46 -20.22
N PHE A 418 19.48 4.65 -19.95
CA PHE A 418 20.08 4.55 -18.61
C PHE A 418 20.83 5.84 -18.25
N THR A 419 20.11 6.95 -18.21
CA THR A 419 20.64 8.29 -17.83
C THR A 419 20.84 8.45 -16.32
N TYR A 420 20.64 7.38 -15.55
CA TYR A 420 20.68 7.34 -14.09
C TYR A 420 21.68 6.30 -13.56
N LYS A 421 22.02 6.38 -12.26
CA LYS A 421 22.89 5.41 -11.60
C LYS A 421 22.14 4.10 -11.35
N ILE A 422 22.87 2.99 -11.42
CA ILE A 422 22.30 1.64 -11.38
C ILE A 422 22.61 0.95 -10.05
N TYR A 423 21.59 0.34 -9.47
CA TYR A 423 21.69 -0.68 -8.45
C TYR A 423 21.38 -2.05 -9.09
N ASP A 424 22.12 -3.07 -8.71
CA ASP A 424 21.96 -4.43 -9.22
C ASP A 424 22.50 -5.44 -8.20
N VAL A 425 22.17 -6.72 -8.39
CA VAL A 425 22.70 -7.86 -7.64
C VAL A 425 23.17 -8.94 -8.62
N PRO A 426 24.28 -9.65 -8.35
CA PRO A 426 24.61 -10.82 -9.14
C PRO A 426 23.53 -11.91 -9.03
N GLY A 427 23.01 -12.33 -10.19
CA GLY A 427 22.02 -13.40 -10.32
C GLY A 427 20.60 -12.99 -9.95
N GLY A 428 19.68 -13.98 -9.94
CA GLY A 428 18.29 -13.77 -9.58
C GLY A 428 18.02 -13.83 -8.07
N LEU A 429 16.81 -13.42 -7.70
CA LEU A 429 16.27 -13.59 -6.35
C LEU A 429 15.85 -15.05 -6.08
N TYR A 430 15.18 -15.68 -7.06
CA TYR A 430 14.46 -16.94 -6.86
C TYR A 430 15.26 -18.21 -7.19
N SER A 431 16.36 -18.08 -7.94
CA SER A 431 17.09 -19.26 -8.42
C SER A 431 18.55 -18.96 -8.78
N LEU A 432 19.38 -19.99 -8.62
CA LEU A 432 20.70 -20.07 -9.26
C LEU A 432 20.51 -20.73 -10.62
N THR A 433 20.97 -20.05 -11.65
CA THR A 433 20.73 -20.42 -13.05
C THR A 433 22.06 -20.55 -13.77
N THR A 434 22.07 -21.17 -14.95
CA THR A 434 23.31 -21.27 -15.76
C THR A 434 23.59 -19.93 -16.44
N LYS A 435 24.84 -19.72 -16.88
CA LYS A 435 25.28 -18.45 -17.48
C LYS A 435 24.42 -17.98 -18.64
N GLU A 436 23.77 -18.87 -19.38
CA GLU A 436 22.94 -18.50 -20.53
C GLU A 436 21.73 -17.62 -20.15
N GLN A 437 21.29 -17.67 -18.90
CA GLN A 437 20.26 -16.77 -18.40
C GLN A 437 20.81 -15.39 -18.04
N ASN A 438 22.09 -15.29 -17.62
CA ASN A 438 22.71 -14.07 -17.08
C ASN A 438 23.79 -13.41 -17.97
N ASP A 439 24.27 -14.06 -19.04
CA ASP A 439 25.21 -13.50 -20.04
C ASP A 439 24.50 -12.70 -21.15
N THR A 440 23.18 -12.59 -21.03
CA THR A 440 22.28 -11.85 -21.92
C THR A 440 22.16 -10.35 -21.64
N PRO A 441 22.33 -9.80 -20.42
CA PRO A 441 22.15 -8.38 -20.17
C PRO A 441 23.15 -7.54 -20.97
N MET A 442 22.62 -6.78 -21.91
CA MET A 442 23.41 -5.88 -22.77
C MET A 442 24.20 -4.85 -21.93
N LEU A 443 23.64 -4.40 -20.80
CA LEU A 443 24.29 -3.47 -19.88
C LEU A 443 25.67 -3.92 -19.41
N TYR A 444 25.85 -5.22 -19.17
CA TYR A 444 27.13 -5.77 -18.70
C TYR A 444 28.22 -5.63 -19.77
N LYS A 445 27.82 -5.51 -21.04
CA LYS A 445 28.71 -5.42 -22.21
C LYS A 445 29.02 -3.98 -22.60
N VAL A 446 28.09 -3.05 -22.38
CA VAL A 446 28.24 -1.66 -22.86
C VAL A 446 28.59 -0.65 -21.77
N ILE A 447 28.38 -0.96 -20.49
CA ILE A 447 28.75 -0.07 -19.38
C ILE A 447 30.13 -0.47 -18.85
N PRO A 448 31.17 0.38 -19.03
CA PRO A 448 32.50 0.07 -18.53
C PRO A 448 32.51 -0.06 -17.00
N ASN A 449 33.20 -1.08 -16.48
CA ASN A 449 33.33 -1.34 -15.05
C ASN A 449 31.97 -1.46 -14.32
N TYR A 450 30.95 -2.03 -14.97
CA TYR A 450 29.57 -2.15 -14.46
C TYR A 450 29.50 -2.54 -12.98
N TRP A 451 30.02 -3.71 -12.61
CA TRP A 451 29.96 -4.22 -11.24
C TRP A 451 30.73 -3.35 -10.23
N LYS A 452 31.81 -2.67 -10.65
CA LYS A 452 32.54 -1.73 -9.78
C LYS A 452 31.69 -0.48 -9.49
N LYS A 453 30.94 0.01 -10.49
CA LYS A 453 30.00 1.12 -10.32
C LYS A 453 28.84 0.73 -9.41
N VAL A 454 28.23 -0.44 -9.62
CA VAL A 454 27.15 -0.96 -8.77
C VAL A 454 27.65 -1.10 -7.32
N LYS A 455 28.83 -1.70 -7.10
CA LYS A 455 29.44 -1.79 -5.77
C LYS A 455 29.59 -0.44 -5.08
N ALA A 456 30.07 0.57 -5.81
CA ALA A 456 30.22 1.91 -5.27
C ALA A 456 28.86 2.54 -4.89
N ASN A 457 27.83 2.34 -5.69
CA ASN A 457 26.48 2.84 -5.41
C ASN A 457 25.87 2.16 -4.17
N VAL A 458 25.93 0.82 -4.10
CA VAL A 458 25.42 0.06 -2.94
C VAL A 458 26.19 0.42 -1.67
N LYS A 459 27.52 0.55 -1.75
CA LYS A 459 28.33 1.00 -0.62
C LYS A 459 27.93 2.41 -0.17
N ALA A 460 27.70 3.33 -1.10
CA ALA A 460 27.24 4.68 -0.75
C ALA A 460 25.90 4.66 -0.01
N ALA A 461 24.95 3.80 -0.41
CA ALA A 461 23.69 3.63 0.30
C ALA A 461 23.90 3.08 1.72
N TYR A 462 24.82 2.13 1.90
CA TYR A 462 25.20 1.62 3.22
C TYR A 462 25.86 2.70 4.09
N ASP A 463 26.84 3.43 3.56
CA ASP A 463 27.55 4.48 4.28
C ASP A 463 26.61 5.62 4.72
N GLN A 464 25.49 5.83 4.00
CA GLN A 464 24.43 6.80 4.33
C GLN A 464 23.34 6.21 5.24
N GLY A 465 23.49 4.98 5.74
CA GLY A 465 22.52 4.34 6.64
C GLY A 465 21.18 3.98 5.98
N LEU A 466 21.11 3.93 4.64
CA LEU A 466 19.89 3.59 3.91
C LEU A 466 19.66 2.09 3.77
N ILE A 467 20.68 1.26 4.04
CA ILE A 467 20.58 -0.21 4.14
C ILE A 467 21.33 -0.69 5.37
N THR A 468 20.92 -1.82 5.93
CA THR A 468 21.58 -2.37 7.13
C THR A 468 22.95 -2.96 6.78
N ARG A 469 23.78 -3.15 7.82
CA ARG A 469 25.04 -3.91 7.70
C ARG A 469 24.80 -5.33 7.19
N GLU A 470 23.75 -6.00 7.67
CA GLU A 470 23.36 -7.34 7.20
C GLU A 470 23.09 -7.33 5.68
N THR A 471 22.30 -6.37 5.19
CA THR A 471 22.01 -6.22 3.76
C THR A 471 23.28 -5.97 2.95
N TRP A 472 24.18 -5.11 3.44
CA TRP A 472 25.46 -4.84 2.79
C TRP A 472 26.37 -6.07 2.72
N GLU A 473 26.54 -6.79 3.83
CA GLU A 473 27.38 -7.99 3.90
C GLU A 473 26.82 -9.11 3.00
N ARG A 474 25.50 -9.28 2.97
CA ARG A 474 24.80 -10.21 2.06
C ARG A 474 25.01 -9.85 0.60
N TRP A 475 24.88 -8.57 0.25
CA TRP A 475 25.18 -8.08 -1.11
C TRP A 475 26.65 -8.32 -1.48
N LEU A 476 27.57 -8.01 -0.55
CA LEU A 476 29.01 -8.18 -0.76
C LEU A 476 29.40 -9.67 -0.92
N ALA A 477 28.73 -10.57 -0.20
CA ALA A 477 28.91 -12.01 -0.37
C ALA A 477 28.51 -12.45 -1.79
N ARG A 478 27.39 -11.96 -2.33
CA ARG A 478 26.99 -12.20 -3.72
C ARG A 478 27.99 -11.60 -4.72
N TYR A 479 28.46 -10.38 -4.47
CA TYR A 479 29.47 -9.71 -5.30
C TYR A 479 30.80 -10.46 -5.35
N ASN A 480 31.29 -10.91 -4.20
CA ASN A 480 32.56 -11.66 -4.11
C ASN A 480 32.47 -13.03 -4.79
N ASN A 481 31.27 -13.62 -4.83
CA ASN A 481 30.98 -14.89 -5.49
C ASN A 481 30.18 -14.71 -6.80
N LYS A 482 30.35 -13.58 -7.49
CA LYS A 482 29.49 -13.21 -8.64
C LYS A 482 29.43 -14.27 -9.73
N ASP A 483 30.53 -14.98 -10.01
CA ASP A 483 30.58 -15.95 -11.11
C ASP A 483 29.69 -17.17 -10.82
N LYS A 484 29.59 -17.59 -9.55
CA LYS A 484 28.58 -18.54 -9.06
C LYS A 484 27.15 -18.04 -9.31
N TYR A 485 26.83 -16.83 -8.88
CA TYR A 485 25.47 -16.29 -8.95
C TYR A 485 25.04 -15.93 -10.38
N LEU A 486 26.00 -15.57 -11.24
CA LEU A 486 25.80 -15.38 -12.67
C LEU A 486 25.80 -16.71 -13.44
N GLY A 487 26.02 -17.83 -12.77
CA GLY A 487 25.88 -19.16 -13.35
C GLY A 487 27.07 -19.65 -14.15
N LYS A 488 28.23 -18.99 -14.06
CA LYS A 488 29.44 -19.32 -14.81
C LYS A 488 30.20 -20.52 -14.26
N ASP A 489 29.95 -20.86 -13.00
CA ASP A 489 30.55 -22.02 -12.34
C ASP A 489 29.84 -23.33 -12.71
N TYR A 490 28.72 -23.27 -13.46
CA TYR A 490 27.93 -24.43 -13.86
C TYR A 490 28.15 -24.77 -15.34
N PRO A 491 28.03 -26.05 -15.73
CA PRO A 491 28.11 -26.45 -17.12
C PRO A 491 26.95 -25.89 -17.95
N ASP A 492 27.20 -25.71 -19.25
CA ASP A 492 26.21 -25.21 -20.21
C ASP A 492 24.92 -26.04 -20.19
N ASN A 493 23.79 -25.34 -20.32
CA ASN A 493 22.49 -25.99 -20.28
C ASN A 493 22.17 -26.65 -21.63
N LYS A 494 22.09 -28.00 -21.64
CA LYS A 494 21.79 -28.79 -22.85
C LYS A 494 20.45 -28.40 -23.50
N VAL A 495 19.43 -28.08 -22.70
CA VAL A 495 18.11 -27.65 -23.18
C VAL A 495 18.23 -26.29 -23.86
N PHE A 496 18.98 -25.36 -23.28
CA PHE A 496 19.21 -24.05 -23.88
C PHE A 496 19.96 -24.14 -25.21
N LYS A 497 20.97 -25.02 -25.31
CA LYS A 497 21.67 -25.28 -26.58
C LYS A 497 20.73 -25.78 -27.67
N ALA A 498 19.84 -26.72 -27.34
CA ALA A 498 18.83 -27.22 -28.27
C ALA A 498 17.80 -26.14 -28.65
N TYR A 499 17.40 -25.31 -27.67
CA TYR A 499 16.54 -24.15 -27.91
C TYR A 499 17.18 -23.16 -28.88
N LYS A 500 18.45 -22.80 -28.69
CA LYS A 500 19.17 -21.87 -29.57
C LYS A 500 19.22 -22.39 -31.00
N LYS A 501 19.52 -23.68 -31.19
CA LYS A 501 19.48 -24.31 -32.51
C LYS A 501 18.11 -24.19 -33.18
N ARG A 502 17.02 -24.44 -32.43
CA ARG A 502 15.65 -24.30 -32.95
C ARG A 502 15.33 -22.85 -33.33
N LYS A 503 15.65 -21.90 -32.45
CA LYS A 503 15.48 -20.47 -32.69
C LYS A 503 16.23 -20.00 -33.93
N ASP A 504 17.49 -20.41 -34.09
CA ASP A 504 18.30 -20.02 -35.25
C ASP A 504 17.69 -20.57 -36.55
N MET A 505 17.13 -21.79 -36.53
CA MET A 505 16.39 -22.35 -37.67
C MET A 505 15.10 -21.58 -37.98
N GLU A 506 14.31 -21.24 -36.95
CA GLU A 506 13.06 -20.48 -37.11
C GLU A 506 13.30 -19.07 -37.68
N LEU A 507 14.42 -18.43 -37.32
CA LEU A 507 14.75 -17.06 -37.76
C LEU A 507 15.47 -17.00 -39.12
N ALA A 508 16.26 -18.04 -39.47
CA ALA A 508 17.08 -18.03 -40.67
C ALA A 508 16.35 -18.54 -41.92
N ASP A 509 15.27 -19.32 -41.78
CA ASP A 509 14.56 -19.89 -42.92
C ASP A 509 13.78 -18.80 -43.69
N PRO A 510 14.17 -18.44 -44.93
CA PRO A 510 13.47 -17.45 -45.73
C PRO A 510 12.05 -17.87 -46.11
N ASN A 511 11.74 -19.17 -46.05
CA ASN A 511 10.42 -19.76 -46.30
C ASN A 511 9.77 -20.27 -45.00
N GLY A 512 10.36 -19.96 -43.85
CA GLY A 512 9.89 -20.41 -42.55
C GLY A 512 8.56 -19.76 -42.15
N PRO A 513 7.88 -20.30 -41.12
CA PRO A 513 6.60 -19.77 -40.65
C PRO A 513 6.64 -18.27 -40.33
N LEU A 514 7.73 -17.79 -39.72
CA LEU A 514 7.89 -16.36 -39.41
C LEU A 514 7.95 -15.50 -40.68
N LYS A 515 8.73 -15.90 -41.69
CA LYS A 515 8.83 -15.15 -42.95
C LYS A 515 7.54 -15.20 -43.75
N LYS A 516 6.82 -16.32 -43.73
CA LYS A 516 5.48 -16.42 -44.31
C LYS A 516 4.51 -15.40 -43.70
N VAL A 517 4.53 -15.22 -42.37
CA VAL A 517 3.70 -14.23 -41.69
C VAL A 517 4.16 -12.80 -41.98
N ILE A 518 5.46 -12.52 -41.96
CA ILE A 518 6.01 -11.18 -42.26
C ILE A 518 5.69 -10.76 -43.70
N ASN A 519 5.77 -11.70 -44.64
CA ASN A 519 5.51 -11.46 -46.06
C ASN A 519 4.04 -11.69 -46.44
N LEU A 520 3.14 -11.93 -45.47
CA LEU A 520 1.73 -12.11 -45.75
C LEU A 520 1.14 -10.76 -46.15
N ASP A 521 0.89 -10.60 -47.44
CA ASP A 521 0.17 -9.45 -47.98
C ASP A 521 -1.32 -9.77 -48.01
N LEU A 522 -2.11 -9.04 -47.22
CA LEU A 522 -3.56 -9.23 -47.19
C LEU A 522 -4.16 -8.51 -48.41
N PRO A 523 -5.06 -9.17 -49.17
CA PRO A 523 -5.53 -8.64 -50.45
C PRO A 523 -6.51 -7.46 -50.30
N SER A 524 -7.05 -7.23 -49.10
CA SER A 524 -7.94 -6.12 -48.81
C SER A 524 -7.16 -4.85 -48.50
N GLU A 525 -7.62 -3.72 -49.01
CA GLU A 525 -7.11 -2.44 -48.56
C GLU A 525 -7.48 -2.19 -47.09
N SER A 526 -6.75 -1.29 -46.43
CA SER A 526 -7.18 -0.84 -45.12
C SER A 526 -8.52 -0.08 -45.25
N PRO A 527 -9.46 -0.21 -44.29
CA PRO A 527 -10.72 0.54 -44.35
C PRO A 527 -10.55 2.06 -44.47
N PHE A 528 -9.42 2.60 -44.00
CA PHE A 528 -9.07 4.01 -44.20
C PHE A 528 -8.72 4.31 -45.67
N ALA A 529 -7.85 3.50 -46.28
CA ALA A 529 -7.48 3.64 -47.69
C ALA A 529 -8.67 3.45 -48.64
N GLU A 530 -9.60 2.56 -48.32
CA GLU A 530 -10.86 2.38 -49.08
C GLU A 530 -11.78 3.59 -49.01
N LYS A 531 -11.79 4.32 -47.87
CA LYS A 531 -12.65 5.47 -47.64
C LYS A 531 -12.11 6.78 -48.22
N GLU A 532 -10.79 6.90 -48.36
CA GLU A 532 -10.11 8.08 -48.92
C GLU A 532 -10.07 8.08 -50.46
N LYS A 533 -10.63 7.06 -51.11
CA LYS A 533 -10.88 6.99 -52.56
C LYS A 533 -12.28 7.48 -52.89
#